data_AF-R4YPS8-F1
#
_entry.id   AF-R4YPS8-F1
#
_cell.length_a   1.000
_cell.length_b   1.000
_cell.length_c   1.000
_cell.angle_alpha   90.00
_cell.angle_beta   90.00
_cell.angle_gamma   90.00
#
_symmetry.space_group_name_H-M   'P 1'
#
loop_
_entity.id
_entity.type
_entity.pdbx_description
1 polymer ?
#
loop_
_entity_poly.entity_id
_entity_poly.type
_entity_poly.pdbx_seq_one_letter_code
_entity_poly.pdbx_strand_id
1 'polypeptide(L)'
;VDMEDANTDYSNLAPVNAPMNTLVCYIRDGPDAYSVKRHLERLEESLWMKDEGLLCNGTNGVQCWDTAFAILAIVESGLHVKERWRPMLIKALQYLDRQQIRENCVDQEKCYRQPRKGGWPFSNKDQGYGVSDCISEALKAVILLQKTEGYPQLLDDQRIYDAVDTLLLYQNDNGAVSSYEARRGSEYLELLNAAEVFGRIMIEYD
;
A
#
# COMPACT_ATOMS: atom_id res chain seq x y z
N VAL A 1 2.42 17.52 6.53
CA VAL A 1 2.35 17.81 5.09
C VAL A 1 3.68 17.51 4.44
N ASP A 2 4.73 18.30 4.60
CA ASP A 2 6.01 18.07 3.87
C ASP A 2 6.62 16.67 4.03
N MET A 3 6.61 16.08 5.24
CA MET A 3 7.08 14.70 5.43
C MET A 3 6.17 13.67 4.75
N GLU A 4 4.86 13.90 4.72
CA GLU A 4 3.93 13.00 4.02
C GLU A 4 4.09 13.10 2.51
N ASP A 5 4.22 14.33 1.99
CA ASP A 5 4.49 14.62 0.59
C ASP A 5 5.80 13.94 0.14
N ALA A 6 6.87 14.06 0.94
CA ALA A 6 8.15 13.41 0.67
C ALA A 6 8.06 11.88 0.73
N ASN A 7 7.28 11.31 1.65
CA ASN A 7 7.17 9.87 1.85
C ASN A 7 6.32 9.15 0.81
N THR A 8 5.46 9.89 0.10
CA THR A 8 4.45 9.36 -0.83
C THR A 8 4.56 9.93 -2.24
N ASP A 9 5.62 10.71 -2.51
CA ASP A 9 5.76 11.51 -3.72
C ASP A 9 4.47 12.26 -4.07
N TYR A 10 3.94 12.95 -3.05
CA TYR A 10 2.73 13.78 -3.07
C TYR A 10 1.42 13.02 -3.37
N SER A 11 1.42 11.68 -3.43
CA SER A 11 0.19 10.90 -3.56
C SER A 11 -0.66 10.93 -2.28
N ASN A 12 -0.01 11.03 -1.13
CA ASN A 12 -0.60 10.85 0.21
C ASN A 12 -1.29 9.48 0.37
N LEU A 13 -1.89 9.24 1.53
CA LEU A 13 -2.61 8.01 1.81
C LEU A 13 -3.86 7.81 0.92
N ALA A 14 -4.71 8.82 0.78
CA ALA A 14 -6.05 8.66 0.20
C ALA A 14 -6.58 9.96 -0.41
N PRO A 15 -7.64 9.92 -1.24
CA PRO A 15 -8.26 11.11 -1.84
C PRO A 15 -9.13 11.92 -0.86
N VAL A 16 -8.82 11.81 0.44
CA VAL A 16 -9.33 12.69 1.49
C VAL A 16 -8.20 13.62 1.96
N ASN A 17 -7.06 13.06 2.38
CA ASN A 17 -5.93 13.87 2.83
C ASN A 17 -5.15 14.46 1.67
N ALA A 18 -5.12 13.83 0.49
CA ALA A 18 -4.39 14.37 -0.66
C ALA A 18 -4.87 15.77 -1.08
N PRO A 19 -6.17 16.01 -1.34
CA PRO A 19 -6.65 17.36 -1.67
C PRO A 19 -6.44 18.39 -0.55
N MET A 20 -6.54 17.96 0.72
CA MET A 20 -6.29 18.85 1.87
C MET A 20 -4.81 19.30 1.90
N ASN A 21 -3.88 18.37 1.69
CA ASN A 21 -2.46 18.69 1.61
C ASN A 21 -2.14 19.54 0.38
N THR A 22 -2.78 19.29 -0.77
CA THR A 22 -2.69 20.16 -1.95
C THR A 22 -3.08 21.60 -1.63
N LEU A 23 -4.19 21.80 -0.90
CA LEU A 23 -4.63 23.14 -0.50
C LEU A 23 -3.66 23.82 0.47
N VAL A 24 -3.09 23.07 1.43
CA VAL A 24 -2.05 23.60 2.32
C VAL A 24 -0.85 24.08 1.52
N CYS A 25 -0.35 23.26 0.60
CA CYS A 25 0.77 23.62 -0.27
C CYS A 25 0.41 24.81 -1.20
N TYR A 26 -0.82 24.87 -1.71
CA TYR A 26 -1.28 25.99 -2.53
C TYR A 26 -1.27 27.32 -1.77
N ILE A 27 -1.83 27.34 -0.56
CA ILE A 27 -1.91 28.55 0.26
C ILE A 27 -0.52 28.99 0.71
N ARG A 28 0.34 28.04 1.12
CA ARG A 28 1.66 28.33 1.68
C ARG A 28 2.70 28.65 0.60
N ASP A 29 2.74 27.86 -0.47
CA ASP A 29 3.84 27.87 -1.45
C ASP A 29 3.46 28.60 -2.75
N GLY A 30 2.16 28.79 -3.01
CA GLY A 30 1.63 29.44 -4.20
C GLY A 30 1.38 28.47 -5.37
N PRO A 31 0.54 28.88 -6.35
CA PRO A 31 0.05 28.01 -7.43
C PRO A 31 1.15 27.43 -8.33
N ASP A 32 2.27 28.14 -8.48
CA ASP A 32 3.36 27.75 -9.37
C ASP A 32 4.41 26.86 -8.71
N ALA A 33 4.30 26.61 -7.40
CA ALA A 33 5.23 25.79 -6.65
C ALA A 33 5.24 24.34 -7.14
N TYR A 34 6.42 23.70 -7.03
CA TYR A 34 6.57 22.29 -7.37
C TYR A 34 5.63 21.40 -6.54
N SER A 35 5.47 21.70 -5.24
CA SER A 35 4.58 20.95 -4.34
C SER A 35 3.14 20.90 -4.87
N VAL A 36 2.61 22.04 -5.31
CA VAL A 36 1.26 22.13 -5.88
C VAL A 36 1.16 21.38 -7.20
N LYS A 37 2.10 21.59 -8.12
CA LYS A 37 2.10 20.91 -9.42
C LYS A 37 2.15 19.39 -9.26
N ARG A 38 3.00 18.90 -8.35
CA ARG A 38 3.15 17.46 -8.10
C ARG A 38 1.91 16.86 -7.44
N HIS A 39 1.29 17.55 -6.49
CA HIS A 39 -0.01 17.15 -5.94
C HIS A 39 -1.08 17.04 -7.03
N LEU A 40 -1.19 18.04 -7.92
CA LEU A 40 -2.19 18.02 -9.00
C LEU A 40 -2.00 16.82 -9.95
N GLU A 41 -0.75 16.52 -10.33
CA GLU A 41 -0.43 15.32 -11.11
C GLU A 41 -0.85 14.04 -10.39
N ARG A 42 -0.58 13.91 -9.08
CA ARG A 42 -0.91 12.70 -8.33
C ARG A 42 -2.41 12.53 -8.04
N LEU A 43 -3.17 13.62 -7.93
CA LEU A 43 -4.62 13.56 -7.76
C LEU A 43 -5.31 12.87 -8.95
N GLU A 44 -4.75 12.98 -10.16
CA GLU A 44 -5.28 12.29 -11.35
C GLU A 44 -5.27 10.77 -11.20
N GLU A 45 -4.34 10.20 -10.42
CA GLU A 45 -4.27 8.74 -10.19
C GLU A 45 -5.47 8.17 -9.44
N SER A 46 -6.17 9.03 -8.69
CA SER A 46 -7.40 8.63 -7.98
C SER A 46 -8.64 8.77 -8.86
N LEU A 47 -8.52 9.40 -10.04
CA LEU A 47 -9.65 9.57 -10.96
C LEU A 47 -9.77 8.36 -11.90
N TRP A 48 -10.99 7.85 -12.04
CA TRP A 48 -11.28 6.67 -12.85
C TRP A 48 -12.52 6.85 -13.71
N MET A 49 -12.37 6.59 -15.01
CA MET A 49 -13.47 6.69 -15.97
C MET A 49 -14.27 5.38 -15.98
N LYS A 50 -15.56 5.47 -15.66
CA LYS A 50 -16.56 4.42 -15.86
C LYS A 50 -17.58 4.81 -16.92
N ASP A 51 -18.45 3.87 -17.25
CA ASP A 51 -19.61 4.06 -18.12
C ASP A 51 -20.57 5.16 -17.60
N GLU A 52 -20.64 5.34 -16.28
CA GLU A 52 -21.40 6.42 -15.62
C GLU A 52 -20.66 7.77 -15.53
N GLY A 53 -19.38 7.82 -15.91
CA GLY A 53 -18.56 9.04 -15.91
C GLY A 53 -17.25 8.95 -15.12
N LEU A 54 -16.60 10.09 -14.92
CA LEU A 54 -15.36 10.21 -14.16
C LEU A 54 -15.66 10.25 -12.65
N LEU A 55 -15.13 9.29 -11.90
CA LEU A 55 -15.30 9.18 -10.45
C LEU A 55 -13.94 9.25 -9.74
N CYS A 56 -13.98 9.47 -8.42
CA CYS A 56 -12.81 9.36 -7.56
C CYS A 56 -12.83 8.01 -6.83
N ASN A 57 -11.72 7.27 -6.89
CA ASN A 57 -11.49 6.04 -6.15
C ASN A 57 -11.34 6.31 -4.64
N GLY A 58 -11.33 5.26 -3.81
CA GLY A 58 -11.03 5.39 -2.37
C GLY A 58 -9.53 5.49 -2.02
N THR A 59 -8.67 5.19 -2.99
CA THR A 59 -7.20 5.23 -2.96
C THR A 59 -6.73 5.54 -4.40
N ASN A 60 -5.42 5.65 -4.67
CA ASN A 60 -4.92 5.74 -6.06
C ASN A 60 -4.96 4.39 -6.83
N GLY A 61 -5.89 3.50 -6.44
CA GLY A 61 -6.11 2.17 -7.00
C GLY A 61 -5.93 1.03 -5.99
N VAL A 62 -6.09 -0.20 -6.47
CA VAL A 62 -6.04 -1.44 -5.67
C VAL A 62 -5.04 -2.45 -6.26
N GLN A 63 -4.01 -1.94 -6.95
CA GLN A 63 -3.25 -2.69 -7.94
C GLN A 63 -2.44 -3.84 -7.34
N CYS A 64 -1.76 -3.64 -6.21
CA CYS A 64 -1.03 -4.72 -5.53
C CYS A 64 -2.00 -5.76 -4.95
N TRP A 65 -3.08 -5.30 -4.31
CA TRP A 65 -4.11 -6.17 -3.75
C TRP A 65 -4.72 -7.11 -4.78
N ASP A 66 -5.27 -6.55 -5.86
CA ASP A 66 -5.91 -7.34 -6.92
C ASP A 66 -4.91 -8.24 -7.66
N THR A 67 -3.67 -7.79 -7.86
CA THR A 67 -2.63 -8.61 -8.49
C THR A 67 -2.28 -9.82 -7.63
N ALA A 68 -2.10 -9.63 -6.32
CA ALA A 68 -1.82 -10.71 -5.39
C ALA A 68 -2.97 -11.73 -5.36
N PHE A 69 -4.21 -11.28 -5.18
CA PHE A 69 -5.37 -12.18 -5.19
C PHE A 69 -5.60 -12.88 -6.52
N ALA A 70 -5.38 -12.22 -7.64
CA ALA A 70 -5.49 -12.84 -8.96
C ALA A 70 -4.47 -13.98 -9.12
N ILE A 71 -3.22 -13.77 -8.69
CA ILE A 71 -2.19 -14.83 -8.67
C ILE A 71 -2.67 -15.99 -7.80
N LEU A 72 -3.08 -15.71 -6.56
CA LEU A 72 -3.49 -16.74 -5.61
C LEU A 72 -4.67 -17.56 -6.11
N ALA A 73 -5.71 -16.92 -6.66
CA ALA A 73 -6.85 -17.63 -7.25
C ALA A 73 -6.43 -18.56 -8.40
N ILE A 74 -5.49 -18.13 -9.24
CA ILE A 74 -4.97 -18.93 -10.36
C ILE A 74 -4.06 -20.07 -9.87
N VAL A 75 -3.33 -19.85 -8.78
CA VAL A 75 -2.53 -20.89 -8.13
C VAL A 75 -3.45 -21.96 -7.53
N GLU A 76 -4.41 -21.57 -6.69
CA GLU A 76 -5.35 -22.47 -6.00
C GLU A 76 -6.26 -23.25 -6.98
N SER A 77 -6.57 -22.68 -8.14
CA SER A 77 -7.31 -23.38 -9.21
C SER A 77 -6.44 -24.34 -10.05
N GLY A 78 -5.14 -24.46 -9.75
CA GLY A 78 -4.22 -25.31 -10.52
C GLY A 78 -3.97 -24.82 -11.95
N LEU A 79 -4.31 -23.57 -12.26
CA LEU A 79 -4.13 -23.01 -13.60
C LEU A 79 -2.70 -22.52 -13.84
N HIS A 80 -1.97 -22.17 -12.78
CA HIS A 80 -0.59 -21.71 -12.83
C HIS A 80 0.41 -22.70 -13.49
N VAL A 81 0.10 -24.00 -13.53
CA VAL A 81 0.94 -25.01 -14.21
C VAL A 81 0.66 -25.12 -15.71
N LYS A 82 -0.40 -24.47 -16.22
CA LYS A 82 -0.75 -24.52 -17.65
C LYS A 82 -0.01 -23.41 -18.40
N GLU A 83 0.70 -23.78 -19.47
CA GLU A 83 1.51 -22.86 -20.29
C GLU A 83 0.74 -21.62 -20.77
N ARG A 84 -0.56 -21.75 -21.04
CA ARG A 84 -1.46 -20.65 -21.41
C ARG A 84 -1.38 -19.44 -20.46
N TRP A 85 -1.28 -19.67 -19.16
CA TRP A 85 -1.35 -18.61 -18.14
C TRP A 85 0.01 -18.08 -17.72
N ARG A 86 1.09 -18.82 -18.02
CA ARG A 86 2.45 -18.51 -17.58
C ARG A 86 2.93 -17.11 -18.00
N PRO A 87 2.74 -16.63 -19.25
CA PRO A 87 3.18 -15.29 -19.63
C PRO A 87 2.50 -14.16 -18.82
N MET A 88 1.23 -14.33 -18.46
CA MET A 88 0.49 -13.37 -17.65
C MET A 88 0.99 -13.40 -16.20
N LEU A 89 1.15 -14.59 -15.62
CA LEU A 89 1.63 -14.76 -14.25
C LEU A 89 3.08 -14.28 -14.06
N ILE A 90 3.95 -14.42 -15.07
CA ILE A 90 5.30 -13.83 -15.04
C ILE A 90 5.20 -12.30 -14.96
N LYS A 91 4.30 -11.67 -15.72
CA LYS A 91 4.08 -10.21 -15.65
C LYS A 91 3.52 -9.77 -14.29
N ALA A 92 2.62 -10.56 -13.72
CA ALA A 92 2.06 -10.32 -12.39
C ALA A 92 3.15 -10.43 -11.30
N LEU A 93 4.01 -11.44 -11.37
CA LEU A 93 5.16 -11.59 -10.49
C LEU A 93 6.16 -10.42 -10.64
N GLN A 94 6.46 -10.02 -11.87
CA GLN A 94 7.30 -8.84 -12.15
C GLN A 94 6.66 -7.55 -11.65
N TYR A 95 5.32 -7.46 -11.66
CA TYR A 95 4.62 -6.31 -11.09
C TYR A 95 4.84 -6.26 -9.57
N LEU A 96 4.53 -7.34 -8.84
CA LEU A 96 4.74 -7.40 -7.39
C LEU A 96 6.21 -7.18 -7.02
N ASP A 97 7.16 -7.72 -7.79
CA ASP A 97 8.59 -7.44 -7.61
C ASP A 97 8.89 -5.93 -7.65
N ARG A 98 8.40 -5.23 -8.68
CA ARG A 98 8.61 -3.79 -8.83
C ARG A 98 7.91 -2.98 -7.74
N GLN A 99 6.81 -3.48 -7.16
CA GLN A 99 6.02 -2.78 -6.15
C GLN A 99 6.48 -3.00 -4.71
N GLN A 100 7.38 -3.94 -4.44
CA GLN A 100 7.91 -4.10 -3.09
C GLN A 100 8.67 -2.83 -2.67
N ILE A 101 8.34 -2.29 -1.50
CA ILE A 101 8.98 -1.13 -0.90
C ILE A 101 10.36 -1.54 -0.40
N ARG A 102 11.41 -0.81 -0.80
CA ARG A 102 12.81 -1.22 -0.52
C ARG A 102 13.47 -0.50 0.63
N GLU A 103 12.89 0.62 1.03
CA GLU A 103 13.46 1.51 2.02
C GLU A 103 12.39 1.98 3.00
N ASN A 104 12.80 2.23 4.23
CA ASN A 104 11.99 2.93 5.21
C ASN A 104 11.89 4.43 4.87
N CYS A 105 10.92 5.13 5.49
CA CYS A 105 10.84 6.59 5.36
C CYS A 105 12.06 7.26 6.02
N VAL A 106 12.49 8.39 5.47
CA VAL A 106 13.47 9.25 6.13
C VAL A 106 12.83 9.82 7.40
N ASP A 107 13.55 9.78 8.53
CA ASP A 107 13.06 10.26 9.82
C ASP A 107 11.68 9.68 10.20
N GLN A 108 11.43 8.40 9.90
CA GLN A 108 10.10 7.76 10.07
C GLN A 108 9.48 7.98 11.46
N GLU A 109 10.29 7.97 12.51
CA GLU A 109 9.84 8.15 13.91
C GLU A 109 9.29 9.56 14.15
N LYS A 110 9.78 10.57 13.43
CA LYS A 110 9.28 11.96 13.54
C LYS A 110 7.96 12.18 12.81
N CYS A 111 7.68 11.36 11.80
CA CYS A 111 6.42 11.38 11.06
C CYS A 111 5.49 10.22 11.42
N TYR A 112 5.80 9.50 12.51
CA TYR A 112 5.02 8.40 13.06
C TYR A 112 4.76 7.27 12.06
N ARG A 113 5.63 7.05 11.07
CA ARG A 113 5.45 6.01 10.06
C ARG A 113 5.94 4.67 10.57
N GLN A 114 5.09 3.64 10.47
CA GLN A 114 5.49 2.25 10.67
C GLN A 114 6.63 1.83 9.72
N PRO A 115 7.61 1.02 10.17
CA PRO A 115 8.58 0.37 9.29
C PRO A 115 7.90 -0.32 8.10
N ARG A 116 8.48 -0.17 6.90
CA ARG A 116 7.87 -0.62 5.65
C ARG A 116 8.82 -1.32 4.66
N LYS A 117 10.12 -1.39 4.97
CA LYS A 117 11.12 -2.04 4.11
C LYS A 117 10.80 -3.53 3.91
N GLY A 118 10.61 -3.94 2.67
CA GLY A 118 10.18 -5.29 2.29
C GLY A 118 8.68 -5.44 2.15
N GLY A 119 7.89 -4.42 2.54
CA GLY A 119 6.45 -4.48 2.45
C GLY A 119 5.86 -4.19 1.07
N TRP A 120 4.56 -4.38 0.95
CA TRP A 120 3.73 -3.99 -0.18
C TRP A 120 2.61 -3.06 0.29
N PRO A 121 2.28 -2.05 -0.49
CA PRO A 121 1.08 -1.25 -0.28
C PRO A 121 -0.15 -1.92 -0.86
N PHE A 122 -1.32 -1.36 -0.55
CA PHE A 122 -2.58 -1.78 -1.17
C PHE A 122 -2.60 -1.45 -2.68
N SER A 123 -2.11 -0.26 -3.04
CA SER A 123 -2.12 0.25 -4.40
C SER A 123 -0.77 0.06 -5.11
N ASN A 124 0.18 0.96 -4.92
CA ASN A 124 1.50 0.99 -5.55
C ASN A 124 2.56 1.59 -4.63
N LYS A 125 3.84 1.31 -4.93
CA LYS A 125 4.98 1.66 -4.08
C LYS A 125 5.16 3.16 -3.85
N ASP A 126 4.62 4.01 -4.74
CA ASP A 126 4.76 5.46 -4.65
C ASP A 126 3.90 5.98 -3.49
N GLN A 127 2.65 5.49 -3.35
CA GLN A 127 1.84 5.74 -2.15
C GLN A 127 2.57 5.23 -0.89
N GLY A 128 3.20 4.05 -0.99
CA GLY A 128 4.24 3.62 -0.06
C GLY A 128 3.79 3.34 1.37
N TYR A 129 2.50 3.21 1.64
CA TYR A 129 2.01 2.71 2.94
C TYR A 129 2.00 1.19 2.93
N GLY A 130 2.88 0.56 3.72
CA GLY A 130 2.78 -0.89 3.95
C GLY A 130 1.47 -1.22 4.66
N VAL A 131 0.83 -2.32 4.26
CA VAL A 131 -0.40 -2.82 4.90
C VAL A 131 -0.21 -4.31 5.16
N SER A 132 -0.45 -4.76 6.39
CA SER A 132 -0.10 -6.11 6.83
C SER A 132 -0.70 -7.22 5.96
N ASP A 133 -1.97 -7.11 5.59
CA ASP A 133 -2.65 -8.06 4.73
C ASP A 133 -2.10 -8.02 3.29
N CYS A 134 -1.85 -6.83 2.74
CA CYS A 134 -1.27 -6.64 1.41
C CYS A 134 0.14 -7.24 1.35
N ILE A 135 0.95 -7.02 2.40
CA ILE A 135 2.27 -7.63 2.53
C ILE A 135 2.15 -9.15 2.54
N SER A 136 1.25 -9.70 3.36
CA SER A 136 1.05 -11.13 3.52
C SER A 136 0.59 -11.81 2.22
N GLU A 137 -0.39 -11.23 1.53
CA GLU A 137 -0.94 -11.77 0.30
C GLU A 137 0.04 -11.65 -0.87
N ALA A 138 0.72 -10.52 -1.02
CA ALA A 138 1.76 -10.34 -2.04
C ALA A 138 2.94 -11.29 -1.79
N LEU A 139 3.40 -11.43 -0.54
CA LEU A 139 4.49 -12.33 -0.17
C LEU A 139 4.12 -13.79 -0.50
N LYS A 140 2.92 -14.23 -0.13
CA LYS A 140 2.41 -15.57 -0.42
C LYS A 140 2.33 -15.81 -1.94
N ALA A 141 1.77 -14.87 -2.69
CA ALA A 141 1.67 -14.94 -4.16
C ALA A 141 3.05 -15.08 -4.82
N VAL A 142 4.01 -14.26 -4.37
CA VAL A 142 5.39 -14.28 -4.86
C VAL A 142 6.06 -15.61 -4.58
N ILE A 143 6.02 -16.11 -3.34
CA ILE A 143 6.61 -17.40 -2.94
C ILE A 143 6.02 -18.54 -3.78
N LEU A 144 4.69 -18.61 -3.91
CA LEU A 144 4.02 -19.68 -4.66
C LEU A 144 4.44 -19.72 -6.13
N LEU A 145 4.48 -18.56 -6.80
CA LEU A 145 4.90 -18.52 -8.20
C LEU A 145 6.39 -18.83 -8.35
N GLN A 146 7.29 -18.17 -7.63
CA GLN A 146 8.73 -18.35 -7.83
C GLN A 146 9.22 -19.76 -7.44
N LYS A 147 8.49 -20.49 -6.58
CA LYS A 147 8.78 -21.88 -6.25
C LYS A 147 8.11 -22.89 -7.19
N THR A 148 7.25 -22.43 -8.11
CA THR A 148 6.69 -23.28 -9.17
C THR A 148 7.64 -23.37 -10.35
N GLU A 149 7.79 -24.58 -10.92
CA GLU A 149 8.64 -24.80 -12.09
C GLU A 149 8.22 -23.94 -13.30
N GLY A 150 9.23 -23.30 -13.93
CA GLY A 150 9.06 -22.47 -15.11
C GLY A 150 8.76 -20.99 -14.83
N TYR A 151 8.70 -20.58 -13.56
CA TYR A 151 8.68 -19.17 -13.17
C TYR A 151 10.07 -18.69 -12.74
N PRO A 152 10.40 -17.41 -12.97
CA PRO A 152 11.69 -16.86 -12.56
C PRO A 152 11.72 -16.55 -11.05
N GLN A 153 12.89 -16.72 -10.44
CA GLN A 153 13.19 -16.20 -9.11
C GLN A 153 13.52 -14.70 -9.22
N LEU A 154 12.54 -13.83 -8.92
CA LEU A 154 12.73 -12.36 -8.96
C LEU A 154 13.09 -11.75 -7.60
N LEU A 155 12.60 -12.35 -6.52
CA LEU A 155 12.95 -11.97 -5.15
C LEU A 155 14.03 -12.92 -4.63
N ASP A 156 15.13 -12.36 -4.14
CA ASP A 156 16.07 -13.11 -3.32
C ASP A 156 15.50 -13.37 -1.91
N ASP A 157 16.16 -14.25 -1.16
CA ASP A 157 15.70 -14.63 0.18
C ASP A 157 15.75 -13.45 1.16
N GLN A 158 16.72 -12.53 1.01
CA GLN A 158 16.80 -11.36 1.88
C GLN A 158 15.56 -10.47 1.76
N ARG A 159 15.04 -10.28 0.54
CA ARG A 159 13.81 -9.51 0.32
C ARG A 159 12.56 -10.19 0.86
N ILE A 160 12.56 -11.51 0.96
CA ILE A 160 11.50 -12.28 1.63
C ILE A 160 11.61 -12.07 3.15
N TYR A 161 12.83 -12.10 3.71
CA TYR A 161 13.07 -11.85 5.13
C TYR A 161 12.69 -10.41 5.53
N ASP A 162 13.04 -9.41 4.74
CA ASP A 162 12.66 -8.02 4.98
C ASP A 162 11.11 -7.87 5.11
N ALA A 163 10.35 -8.61 4.29
CA ALA A 163 8.89 -8.61 4.36
C ALA A 163 8.35 -9.28 5.62
N VAL A 164 8.94 -10.41 6.02
CA VAL A 164 8.59 -11.14 7.25
C VAL A 164 8.93 -10.31 8.48
N ASP A 165 10.12 -9.71 8.54
CA ASP A 165 10.55 -8.84 9.62
C ASP A 165 9.60 -7.64 9.76
N THR A 166 9.17 -7.05 8.64
CA THR A 166 8.16 -5.99 8.65
C THR A 166 6.84 -6.48 9.25
N LEU A 167 6.31 -7.62 8.83
CA LEU A 167 5.05 -8.16 9.38
C LEU A 167 5.12 -8.40 10.88
N LEU A 168 6.24 -8.91 11.39
CA LEU A 168 6.43 -9.16 12.82
C LEU A 168 6.33 -7.88 13.65
N LEU A 169 6.65 -6.71 13.07
CA LEU A 169 6.54 -5.42 13.75
C LEU A 169 5.10 -4.86 13.79
N TYR A 170 4.17 -5.44 13.03
CA TYR A 170 2.76 -5.03 13.00
C TYR A 170 1.93 -5.84 14.01
N GLN A 171 2.52 -6.87 14.62
CA GLN A 171 1.84 -7.71 15.58
C GLN A 171 1.60 -6.98 16.90
N ASN A 172 0.37 -7.04 17.38
CA ASN A 172 -0.06 -6.49 18.66
C ASN A 172 0.22 -7.45 19.82
N ASP A 173 0.08 -6.95 21.04
CA ASP A 173 0.31 -7.70 22.29
C ASP A 173 -0.58 -8.93 22.47
N ASN A 174 -1.71 -9.00 21.78
CA ASN A 174 -2.61 -10.15 21.76
C ASN A 174 -2.36 -11.11 20.58
N GLY A 175 -1.33 -10.86 19.77
CA GLY A 175 -0.95 -11.68 18.62
C GLY A 175 -1.68 -11.36 17.32
N ALA A 176 -2.70 -10.49 17.33
CA ALA A 176 -3.36 -10.00 16.12
C ALA A 176 -2.47 -9.02 15.36
N VAL A 177 -2.86 -8.68 14.12
CA VAL A 177 -2.08 -7.79 13.25
C VAL A 177 -3.02 -6.77 12.62
N SER A 178 -2.80 -5.50 12.97
CA SER A 178 -3.56 -4.35 12.46
C SER A 178 -3.21 -4.00 11.01
N SER A 179 -3.85 -2.99 10.42
CA SER A 179 -3.76 -2.71 8.99
C SER A 179 -2.44 -2.05 8.57
N TYR A 180 -2.30 -0.73 8.77
CA TYR A 180 -1.11 0.03 8.35
C TYR A 180 0.00 0.05 9.41
N GLU A 181 -0.37 -0.06 10.68
CA GLU A 181 0.54 0.07 11.82
C GLU A 181 0.08 -0.82 12.96
N ALA A 182 0.98 -1.15 13.90
CA ALA A 182 0.57 -1.78 15.15
C ALA A 182 -0.37 -0.84 15.95
N ARG A 183 -1.25 -1.41 16.77
CA ARG A 183 -2.13 -0.65 17.66
C ARG A 183 -1.31 0.15 18.67
N ARG A 184 -1.36 1.47 18.55
CA ARG A 184 -0.62 2.44 19.40
C ARG A 184 -1.48 3.11 20.48
N GLY A 185 -2.78 2.80 20.53
CA GLY A 185 -3.74 3.47 21.40
C GLY A 185 -4.78 2.53 21.98
N SER A 186 -5.44 2.99 23.04
CA SER A 186 -6.54 2.26 23.67
C SER A 186 -7.85 2.44 22.91
N GLU A 187 -8.72 1.43 22.92
CA GLU A 187 -10.08 1.51 22.38
C GLU A 187 -10.92 2.63 23.02
N TYR A 188 -10.58 3.08 24.23
CA TYR A 188 -11.25 4.25 24.85
C TYR A 188 -11.08 5.54 24.05
N LEU A 189 -10.07 5.64 23.18
CA LEU A 189 -9.92 6.78 22.27
C LEU A 189 -11.10 6.91 21.30
N GLU A 190 -11.85 5.84 21.06
CA GLU A 190 -13.06 5.88 20.23
C GLU A 190 -14.16 6.76 20.84
N LEU A 191 -14.12 7.04 22.15
CA LEU A 191 -15.01 8.04 22.79
C LEU A 191 -14.77 9.47 22.29
N LEU A 192 -13.63 9.72 21.65
CA LEU A 192 -13.27 11.01 21.05
C LEU A 192 -13.60 11.07 19.55
N ASN A 193 -14.22 10.03 18.99
CA ASN A 193 -14.60 10.01 17.59
C ASN A 193 -15.64 11.10 17.28
N ALA A 194 -15.26 12.04 16.43
CA ALA A 194 -16.08 13.17 16.00
C ALA A 194 -16.54 13.06 14.53
N ALA A 195 -16.33 11.92 13.87
CA ALA A 195 -16.63 11.77 12.44
C ALA A 195 -18.11 11.54 12.14
N GLU A 196 -18.95 11.26 13.16
CA GLU A 196 -20.42 11.09 13.12
C GLU A 196 -20.95 9.93 12.27
N VAL A 197 -20.37 9.70 11.09
CA VAL A 197 -20.79 8.73 10.08
C VAL A 197 -19.85 7.52 9.95
N PHE A 198 -18.70 7.56 10.64
CA PHE A 198 -17.74 6.46 10.68
C PHE A 198 -17.51 6.01 12.12
N GLY A 199 -17.34 4.71 12.33
CA GLY A 199 -16.98 4.13 13.62
C GLY A 199 -15.68 3.34 13.51
N ARG A 200 -14.99 3.18 14.64
CA ARG A 200 -13.71 2.47 14.76
C ARG A 200 -12.61 3.11 13.89
N ILE A 201 -12.37 4.40 14.11
CA ILE A 201 -11.41 5.18 13.32
C ILE A 201 -10.34 5.86 14.17
N MET A 202 -10.43 5.79 15.51
CA MET A 202 -9.52 6.54 16.38
C MET A 202 -8.18 5.83 16.63
N ILE A 203 -8.08 4.53 16.33
CA ILE A 203 -6.88 3.71 16.44
C ILE A 203 -6.83 2.68 15.30
N GLU A 204 -5.66 2.09 15.11
CA GLU A 204 -5.51 0.81 14.42
C GLU A 204 -6.08 -0.31 15.30
N TYR A 205 -7.12 -0.99 14.81
CA TYR A 205 -7.74 -2.12 15.49
C TYR A 205 -7.12 -3.44 15.06
N ASP A 206 -7.35 -4.48 15.86
CA ASP A 206 -6.93 -5.86 15.62
C ASP A 206 -7.74 -6.56 14.52
#